data_AF-A0A965MJZ8-F1
#
_entry.id   AF-A0A965MJZ8-F1
#
_cell.length_a   1.000
_cell.length_b   1.000
_cell.length_c   1.000
_cell.angle_alpha   90.00
_cell.angle_beta   90.00
_cell.angle_gamma   90.00
#
_symmetry.space_group_name_H-M   'P 1'
#
loop_
_entity.id
_entity.type
_entity.pdbx_description
1 polymer ?
#
loop_
_entity_poly.entity_id
_entity_poly.type
_entity_poly.pdbx_seq_one_letter_code
_entity_poly.pdbx_strand_id
1 'polypeptide(L)'
;MSSNTPDFWPSCGHGLLEINPQGHLHLTDDFLRLLLDRPELAPIAQSCDKEIALHDQLMKTPRMDVDKTILSQLADADAADNYGVWLRFRQRITSHPTLEASYLSLFQGDGVDVPPLLVQHLTQVLLKHVLGKQATALEVRVAEMLMRTQKITVLEDGSVMAADHETIERFATTGGFGSLGQLLQQGGIPLRSVDLDVLNEDNQSAYWDRNENFDWVICLNRGQPALDALCRV
;
A
#
# COMPACT_ATOMS: atom_id res chain seq x y z
N MET A 1 -4.95 18.24 -27.72
CA MET A 1 -4.90 16.80 -27.38
C MET A 1 -5.07 16.71 -25.89
N SER A 2 -6.25 16.30 -25.42
CA SER A 2 -6.51 16.11 -24.00
C SER A 2 -5.70 14.89 -23.57
N SER A 3 -4.52 15.11 -22.98
CA SER A 3 -3.75 14.06 -22.33
C SER A 3 -4.60 13.53 -21.18
N ASN A 4 -5.23 12.38 -21.37
CA ASN A 4 -5.91 11.67 -20.31
C ASN A 4 -4.81 11.21 -19.34
N THR A 5 -4.52 12.02 -18.32
CA THR A 5 -3.55 11.65 -17.28
C THR A 5 -4.01 10.35 -16.63
N PRO A 6 -3.18 9.29 -16.62
CA PRO A 6 -3.54 8.04 -15.96
C PRO A 6 -3.67 8.24 -14.43
N ASP A 7 -4.76 7.75 -13.85
CA ASP A 7 -4.96 7.73 -12.41
C ASP A 7 -4.27 6.49 -11.82
N PHE A 8 -3.13 6.70 -11.14
CA PHE A 8 -2.33 5.62 -10.55
C PHE A 8 -2.67 5.39 -9.07
N TRP A 9 -2.57 4.15 -8.60
CA TRP A 9 -2.98 3.70 -7.26
C TRP A 9 -4.41 4.13 -6.89
N PRO A 10 -5.43 3.88 -7.73
CA PRO A 10 -6.80 4.28 -7.42
C PRO A 10 -7.33 3.68 -6.10
N SER A 11 -6.82 2.51 -5.68
CA SER A 11 -7.26 1.85 -4.44
C SER A 11 -6.65 2.43 -3.16
N CYS A 12 -5.62 3.28 -3.24
CA CYS A 12 -4.95 3.79 -2.03
C CYS A 12 -5.82 4.75 -1.20
N GLY A 13 -6.96 5.21 -1.73
CA GLY A 13 -7.90 6.06 -0.99
C GLY A 13 -7.60 7.56 -1.06
N HIS A 14 -6.60 8.00 -1.83
CA HIS A 14 -6.30 9.42 -2.04
C HIS A 14 -7.54 10.21 -2.51
N GLY A 15 -8.34 9.64 -3.40
CA GLY A 15 -9.57 10.26 -3.90
C GLY A 15 -10.70 10.40 -2.88
N LEU A 16 -10.58 9.77 -1.70
CA LEU A 16 -11.54 9.91 -0.61
C LEU A 16 -11.18 11.06 0.34
N LEU A 17 -10.01 11.68 0.16
CA LEU A 17 -9.54 12.77 1.01
C LEU A 17 -9.93 14.13 0.44
N GLU A 18 -10.00 15.13 1.31
CA GLU A 18 -10.18 16.52 0.91
C GLU A 18 -8.83 17.23 0.86
N ILE A 19 -8.64 18.17 -0.08
CA ILE A 19 -7.46 19.04 -0.12
C ILE A 19 -7.86 20.38 0.46
N ASN A 20 -7.20 20.80 1.53
CA ASN A 20 -7.47 22.08 2.17
C ASN A 20 -6.88 23.27 1.35
N PRO A 21 -7.18 24.53 1.71
CA PRO A 21 -6.68 25.70 0.96
C PRO A 21 -5.15 25.85 0.93
N GLN A 22 -4.43 25.19 1.85
CA GLN A 22 -2.97 25.17 1.90
C GLN A 22 -2.37 24.05 1.03
N GLY A 23 -3.22 23.24 0.39
CA GLY A 23 -2.79 22.12 -0.44
C GLY A 23 -2.43 20.87 0.35
N HIS A 24 -2.87 20.74 1.61
CA HIS A 24 -2.64 19.54 2.43
C HIS A 24 -3.86 18.62 2.47
N LEU A 25 -3.63 17.33 2.72
CA LEU A 25 -4.67 16.31 2.82
C LEU A 25 -5.40 16.36 4.16
N HIS A 26 -6.71 16.61 4.10
CA HIS A 26 -7.63 16.52 5.22
C HIS A 26 -8.34 15.18 5.25
N LEU A 27 -8.37 14.56 6.43
CA LEU A 27 -8.98 13.26 6.67
C LEU A 27 -10.51 13.34 6.60
N THR A 28 -11.13 12.43 5.86
CA THR A 28 -12.59 12.29 5.75
C THR A 28 -13.08 11.02 6.43
N ASP A 29 -14.38 10.94 6.66
CA ASP A 29 -15.01 9.70 7.15
C ASP A 29 -14.93 8.57 6.10
N ASP A 30 -14.95 8.90 4.81
CA ASP A 30 -14.86 7.90 3.73
C ASP A 30 -13.49 7.22 3.69
N PHE A 31 -12.41 7.95 3.94
CA PHE A 31 -11.09 7.35 4.09
C PHE A 31 -11.03 6.38 5.28
N LEU A 32 -11.70 6.71 6.40
CA LEU A 32 -11.77 5.81 7.55
C LEU A 32 -12.58 4.54 7.25
N ARG A 33 -13.66 4.65 6.46
CA ARG A 33 -14.44 3.49 5.98
C ARG A 33 -13.61 2.57 5.09
N LEU A 34 -12.82 3.13 4.18
CA LEU A 34 -11.89 2.34 3.36
C LEU A 34 -10.95 1.49 4.24
N LEU A 35 -10.46 2.04 5.36
CA LEU A 35 -9.62 1.29 6.27
C LEU A 35 -10.38 0.18 7.03
N LEU A 36 -11.68 0.37 7.29
CA LEU A 36 -12.54 -0.63 7.94
C LEU A 36 -12.94 -1.78 7.00
N ASP A 37 -12.92 -1.56 5.69
CA ASP A 37 -13.18 -2.59 4.67
C ASP A 37 -11.99 -3.52 4.45
N ARG A 38 -10.87 -3.29 5.14
CA ARG A 38 -9.70 -4.15 5.02
C ARG A 38 -9.98 -5.56 5.57
N PRO A 39 -9.38 -6.62 5.00
CA PRO A 39 -9.61 -7.99 5.43
C PRO A 39 -9.31 -8.26 6.90
N GLU A 40 -8.42 -7.48 7.52
CA GLU A 40 -8.08 -7.64 8.94
C GLU A 40 -9.20 -7.15 9.89
N LEU A 41 -10.17 -6.40 9.38
CA LEU A 41 -11.26 -5.77 10.15
C LEU A 41 -12.67 -6.14 9.65
N ALA A 42 -12.81 -6.39 8.36
CA ALA A 42 -14.08 -6.74 7.74
C ALA A 42 -14.64 -8.05 8.32
N PRO A 43 -15.88 -8.07 8.84
CA PRO A 43 -16.48 -9.28 9.38
C PRO A 43 -16.54 -10.40 8.35
N ILE A 44 -16.27 -11.62 8.79
CA ILE A 44 -16.36 -12.85 8.01
C ILE A 44 -17.61 -13.64 8.40
N ALA A 45 -17.90 -14.73 7.67
CA ALA A 45 -19.09 -15.55 7.92
C ALA A 45 -19.14 -16.15 9.35
N GLN A 46 -17.98 -16.31 9.99
CA GLN A 46 -17.84 -16.82 11.35
C GLN A 46 -17.82 -15.73 12.43
N SER A 47 -17.81 -14.45 12.05
CA SER A 47 -17.79 -13.33 13.00
C SER A 47 -19.03 -13.34 13.88
N CYS A 48 -18.85 -12.98 15.15
CA CYS A 48 -19.94 -12.97 16.12
C CYS A 48 -20.85 -11.74 15.96
N ASP A 49 -22.09 -11.81 16.45
CA ASP A 49 -23.07 -10.71 16.35
C ASP A 49 -22.55 -9.37 16.88
N LYS A 50 -21.69 -9.40 17.91
CA LYS A 50 -21.11 -8.20 18.51
C LYS A 50 -20.04 -7.54 17.63
N GLU A 51 -19.26 -8.35 16.94
CA GLU A 51 -18.26 -7.88 15.99
C GLU A 51 -18.94 -7.24 14.77
N ILE A 52 -19.96 -7.92 14.22
CA ILE A 52 -20.79 -7.38 13.12
C ILE A 52 -21.45 -6.06 13.54
N ALA A 53 -22.05 -6.02 14.73
CA ALA A 53 -22.67 -4.80 15.25
C ALA A 53 -21.67 -3.66 15.46
N LEU A 54 -20.44 -3.96 15.92
CA LEU A 54 -19.38 -2.96 16.06
C LEU A 54 -18.94 -2.42 14.70
N HIS A 55 -18.70 -3.30 13.72
CA HIS A 55 -18.32 -2.91 12.36
C HIS A 55 -19.39 -2.02 11.73
N ASP A 56 -20.66 -2.41 11.79
CA ASP A 56 -21.78 -1.64 11.26
C ASP A 56 -21.89 -0.24 11.88
N GLN A 57 -21.63 -0.12 13.18
CA GLN A 57 -21.63 1.16 13.88
C GLN A 57 -20.46 2.04 13.43
N LEU A 58 -19.27 1.47 13.32
CA LEU A 58 -18.08 2.17 12.83
C LEU A 58 -18.22 2.59 11.37
N MET A 59 -18.84 1.78 10.51
CA MET A 59 -19.12 2.17 9.13
C MET A 59 -20.07 3.38 9.05
N LYS A 60 -21.04 3.49 9.95
CA LYS A 60 -21.95 4.65 10.03
C LYS A 60 -21.26 5.87 10.61
N THR A 61 -20.50 5.71 11.69
CA THR A 61 -19.85 6.80 12.42
C THR A 61 -18.39 6.45 12.70
N PRO A 62 -17.48 6.58 11.71
CA PRO A 62 -16.11 6.07 11.82
C PRO A 62 -15.28 6.68 12.94
N ARG A 63 -15.66 7.89 13.38
CA ARG A 63 -15.01 8.64 14.46
C ARG A 63 -15.60 8.41 15.85
N MET A 64 -16.61 7.54 16.01
CA MET A 64 -17.22 7.29 17.32
C MET A 64 -16.22 6.68 18.31
N ASP A 65 -16.36 7.02 19.59
CA ASP A 65 -15.56 6.39 20.63
C ASP A 65 -15.99 4.92 20.83
N VAL A 66 -14.99 4.04 20.99
CA VAL A 66 -15.20 2.62 21.25
C VAL A 66 -14.46 2.27 22.54
N ASP A 67 -15.23 1.88 23.55
CA ASP A 67 -14.68 1.50 24.85
C ASP A 67 -14.05 0.10 24.80
N LYS A 68 -12.99 -0.12 25.60
CA LYS A 68 -12.32 -1.43 25.71
C LYS A 68 -13.27 -2.54 26.17
N THR A 69 -14.31 -2.20 26.93
CA THR A 69 -15.38 -3.12 27.34
C THR A 69 -16.16 -3.65 26.14
N ILE A 70 -16.32 -2.88 25.07
CA ILE A 70 -16.94 -3.35 23.82
C ILE A 70 -16.02 -4.37 23.15
N LEU A 71 -14.72 -4.07 23.03
CA LEU A 71 -13.75 -4.99 22.44
C LEU A 71 -13.64 -6.30 23.21
N SER A 72 -13.69 -6.26 24.54
CA SER A 72 -13.65 -7.46 25.40
C SER A 72 -14.83 -8.41 25.23
N GLN A 73 -15.88 -7.96 24.54
CA GLN A 73 -17.07 -8.76 24.29
C GLN A 73 -17.02 -9.51 22.95
N LEU A 74 -16.04 -9.23 22.09
CA LEU A 74 -15.85 -9.97 20.85
C LEU A 74 -15.41 -11.40 21.20
N ALA A 75 -15.96 -12.37 20.46
CA ALA A 75 -15.67 -13.78 20.70
C ALA A 75 -14.25 -14.17 20.24
N ASP A 76 -13.78 -13.53 19.18
CA ASP A 76 -12.44 -13.71 18.63
C ASP A 76 -11.49 -12.65 19.21
N ALA A 77 -10.44 -13.12 19.88
CA ALA A 77 -9.42 -12.26 20.48
C ALA A 77 -8.55 -11.56 19.41
N ASP A 78 -8.29 -12.22 18.28
CA ASP A 78 -7.49 -11.64 17.19
C ASP A 78 -8.26 -10.49 16.53
N ALA A 79 -9.58 -10.67 16.32
CA ALA A 79 -10.44 -9.59 15.85
C ALA A 79 -10.47 -8.40 16.83
N ALA A 80 -10.58 -8.67 18.13
CA ALA A 80 -10.56 -7.62 19.16
C ALA A 80 -9.23 -6.84 19.16
N ASP A 81 -8.11 -7.54 18.99
CA ASP A 81 -6.78 -6.93 18.90
C ASP A 81 -6.63 -6.10 17.62
N ASN A 82 -7.12 -6.58 16.47
CA ASN A 82 -7.13 -5.84 15.22
C ASN A 82 -7.94 -4.54 15.32
N TYR A 83 -9.15 -4.57 15.89
CA TYR A 83 -9.92 -3.36 16.18
C TYR A 83 -9.17 -2.43 17.12
N GLY A 84 -8.52 -2.96 18.16
CA GLY A 84 -7.70 -2.18 19.08
C GLY A 84 -6.55 -1.46 18.38
N VAL A 85 -5.87 -2.13 17.45
CA VAL A 85 -4.80 -1.54 16.61
C VAL A 85 -5.36 -0.44 15.71
N TRP A 86 -6.46 -0.71 15.02
CA TRP A 86 -7.11 0.28 14.14
C TRP A 86 -7.59 1.51 14.90
N LEU A 87 -8.20 1.35 16.07
CA LEU A 87 -8.66 2.47 16.91
C LEU A 87 -7.50 3.36 17.36
N ARG A 88 -6.37 2.76 17.76
CA ARG A 88 -5.15 3.53 18.09
C ARG A 88 -4.62 4.29 16.88
N PHE A 89 -4.61 3.66 15.71
CA PHE A 89 -4.18 4.31 14.48
C PHE A 89 -5.12 5.45 14.07
N ARG A 90 -6.45 5.22 14.07
CA ARG A 90 -7.49 6.22 13.84
C ARG A 90 -7.25 7.44 14.74
N GLN A 91 -7.06 7.21 16.05
CA GLN A 91 -6.82 8.29 16.99
C GLN A 91 -5.61 9.13 16.59
N ARG A 92 -4.51 8.51 16.15
CA ARG A 92 -3.30 9.25 15.71
C ARG A 92 -3.57 10.12 14.50
N ILE A 93 -4.24 9.59 13.48
CA ILE A 93 -4.52 10.34 12.22
C ILE A 93 -5.63 11.38 12.37
N THR A 94 -6.49 11.26 13.39
CA THR A 94 -7.50 12.29 13.72
C THR A 94 -6.98 13.35 14.69
N SER A 95 -5.83 13.14 15.33
CA SER A 95 -5.27 14.07 16.31
C SER A 95 -4.58 15.30 15.69
N HIS A 96 -4.38 15.30 14.37
CA HIS A 96 -3.77 16.41 13.64
C HIS A 96 -4.69 16.91 12.52
N PRO A 97 -4.57 18.19 12.11
CA PRO A 97 -5.44 18.79 11.10
C PRO A 97 -5.23 18.22 9.69
N THR A 98 -4.09 17.56 9.43
CA THR A 98 -3.77 16.99 8.12
C THR A 98 -3.08 15.63 8.25
N LEU A 99 -3.12 14.83 7.18
CA LEU A 99 -2.42 13.55 7.13
C LEU A 99 -0.90 13.71 7.14
N GLU A 100 -0.36 14.74 6.50
CA GLU A 100 1.08 15.06 6.52
C GLU A 100 1.55 15.32 7.95
N ALA A 101 0.81 16.13 8.72
CA ALA A 101 1.12 16.41 10.11
C ALA A 101 1.03 15.13 10.96
N SER A 102 0.01 14.31 10.72
CA SER A 102 -0.13 13.00 11.38
C SER A 102 1.05 12.08 11.06
N TYR A 103 1.44 11.97 9.80
CA TYR A 103 2.54 11.14 9.34
C TYR A 103 3.88 11.60 9.94
N LEU A 104 4.16 12.91 9.92
CA LEU A 104 5.35 13.47 10.53
C LEU A 104 5.41 13.18 12.03
N SER A 105 4.28 13.26 12.73
CA SER A 105 4.21 13.00 14.17
C SER A 105 4.59 11.56 14.55
N LEU A 106 4.44 10.59 13.63
CA LEU A 106 4.84 9.20 13.86
C LEU A 106 6.33 9.07 14.18
N PHE A 107 7.16 9.97 13.64
CA PHE A 107 8.62 9.91 13.72
C PHE A 107 9.23 10.92 14.70
N GLN A 108 8.41 11.71 15.39
CA GLN A 108 8.87 12.78 16.31
C GLN A 108 8.83 12.37 17.80
N GLY A 109 8.34 11.17 18.13
CA GLY A 109 8.26 10.66 19.51
C GLY A 109 9.27 9.55 19.84
N ASP A 110 9.06 8.86 20.96
CA ASP A 110 9.92 7.78 21.48
C ASP A 110 9.91 6.49 20.62
N GLY A 111 9.21 6.48 19.48
CA GLY A 111 9.16 5.38 18.53
C GLY A 111 7.86 5.33 17.72
N VAL A 112 7.89 4.59 16.61
CA VAL A 112 6.72 4.35 15.75
C VAL A 112 5.95 3.15 16.31
N ASP A 113 4.92 3.42 17.13
CA ASP A 113 3.97 2.42 17.62
C ASP A 113 2.72 2.37 16.71
N VAL A 114 2.96 2.06 15.44
CA VAL A 114 1.94 1.84 14.40
C VAL A 114 2.40 0.67 13.52
N PRO A 115 1.50 -0.28 13.16
CA PRO A 115 1.85 -1.35 12.25
C PRO A 115 2.49 -0.84 10.95
N PRO A 116 3.60 -1.45 10.48
CA PRO A 116 4.29 -1.00 9.27
C PRO A 116 3.38 -0.84 8.05
N LEU A 117 2.40 -1.73 7.89
CA LEU A 117 1.42 -1.71 6.80
C LEU A 117 0.61 -0.41 6.73
N LEU A 118 0.21 0.13 7.88
CA LEU A 118 -0.55 1.38 7.94
C LEU A 118 0.34 2.60 7.67
N VAL A 119 1.61 2.54 8.07
CA VAL A 119 2.60 3.56 7.72
C VAL A 119 2.84 3.57 6.21
N GLN A 120 3.05 2.39 5.62
CA GLN A 120 3.24 2.22 4.17
C GLN A 120 2.04 2.73 3.36
N HIS A 121 0.81 2.45 3.81
CA HIS A 121 -0.41 2.98 3.18
C HIS A 121 -0.42 4.52 3.22
N LEU A 122 -0.15 5.14 4.37
CA LEU A 122 -0.04 6.60 4.44
C LEU A 122 1.05 7.14 3.52
N THR A 123 2.22 6.48 3.47
CA THR A 123 3.30 6.86 2.55
C THR A 123 2.83 6.81 1.09
N GLN A 124 2.10 5.78 0.67
CA GLN A 124 1.55 5.67 -0.69
C GLN A 124 0.59 6.83 -1.03
N VAL A 125 -0.33 7.17 -0.11
CA VAL A 125 -1.27 8.28 -0.27
C VAL A 125 -0.54 9.61 -0.40
N LEU A 126 0.47 9.85 0.44
CA LEU A 126 1.28 11.06 0.42
C LEU A 126 2.11 11.16 -0.86
N LEU A 127 2.71 10.06 -1.31
CA LEU A 127 3.46 10.03 -2.57
C LEU A 127 2.57 10.32 -3.76
N LYS A 128 1.36 9.74 -3.83
CA LYS A 128 0.39 10.08 -4.88
C LYS A 128 0.06 11.56 -4.89
N HIS A 129 -0.10 12.14 -3.70
CA HIS A 129 -0.38 13.56 -3.56
C HIS A 129 0.77 14.45 -4.04
N VAL A 130 2.01 14.14 -3.65
CA VAL A 130 3.21 14.90 -4.00
C VAL A 130 3.56 14.77 -5.49
N LEU A 131 3.50 13.56 -6.04
CA LEU A 131 3.77 13.27 -7.45
C LEU A 131 2.77 13.97 -8.39
N GLY A 132 1.50 14.00 -7.98
CA GLY A 132 0.44 14.66 -8.73
C GLY A 132 0.22 14.07 -10.13
N LYS A 133 -0.54 14.82 -10.94
CA LYS A 133 -1.04 14.39 -12.25
C LYS A 133 -0.01 14.43 -13.40
N GLN A 134 1.20 14.91 -13.13
CA GLN A 134 2.23 15.08 -14.16
C GLN A 134 3.37 14.08 -14.01
N ALA A 135 3.30 13.21 -13.01
CA ALA A 135 4.31 12.20 -12.78
C ALA A 135 4.41 11.23 -13.98
N THR A 136 5.65 10.93 -14.35
CA THR A 136 5.98 9.89 -15.31
C THR A 136 5.81 8.50 -14.68
N ALA A 137 5.60 7.48 -15.51
CA ALA A 137 5.49 6.10 -15.01
C ALA A 137 6.76 5.64 -14.26
N LEU A 138 7.95 6.12 -14.68
CA LEU A 138 9.20 5.86 -13.97
C LEU A 138 9.22 6.51 -12.58
N GLU A 139 8.80 7.77 -12.45
CA GLU A 139 8.70 8.44 -11.13
C GLU A 139 7.71 7.72 -10.22
N VAL A 140 6.55 7.30 -10.74
CA VAL A 140 5.58 6.53 -9.96
C VAL A 140 6.15 5.17 -9.55
N ARG A 141 6.75 4.41 -10.47
CA ARG A 141 7.35 3.10 -10.17
C ARG A 141 8.47 3.19 -9.15
N VAL A 142 9.29 4.23 -9.22
CA VAL A 142 10.35 4.52 -8.27
C VAL A 142 9.78 4.89 -6.90
N ALA A 143 8.72 5.70 -6.85
CA ALA A 143 8.07 6.06 -5.60
C ALA A 143 7.51 4.84 -4.85
N GLU A 144 7.13 3.76 -5.55
CA GLU A 144 6.76 2.50 -4.90
C GLU A 144 7.86 1.96 -3.98
N MET A 145 9.15 2.22 -4.26
CA MET A 145 10.26 1.78 -3.42
C MET A 145 10.27 2.42 -2.02
N LEU A 146 9.59 3.56 -1.87
CA LEU A 146 9.47 4.28 -0.60
C LEU A 146 8.34 3.74 0.28
N MET A 147 7.43 2.96 -0.31
CA MET A 147 6.29 2.36 0.40
C MET A 147 6.31 0.82 0.37
N ARG A 148 7.15 0.20 -0.46
CA ARG A 148 7.29 -1.27 -0.59
C ARG A 148 8.74 -1.69 -0.58
N THR A 149 9.03 -2.78 0.14
CA THR A 149 10.38 -3.35 0.21
C THR A 149 10.81 -3.88 -1.16
N GLN A 150 12.04 -3.56 -1.55
CA GLN A 150 12.61 -4.01 -2.82
C GLN A 150 13.64 -5.12 -2.61
N LYS A 151 13.68 -6.08 -3.54
CA LYS A 151 14.78 -7.02 -3.70
C LYS A 151 15.75 -6.46 -4.73
N ILE A 152 16.99 -6.21 -4.31
CA ILE A 152 18.07 -5.72 -5.18
C ILE A 152 18.92 -6.91 -5.64
N THR A 153 19.11 -7.04 -6.95
CA THR A 153 19.92 -8.11 -7.55
C THR A 153 20.98 -7.51 -8.47
N VAL A 154 22.21 -7.99 -8.37
CA VAL A 154 23.29 -7.65 -9.31
C VAL A 154 23.45 -8.83 -10.28
N LEU A 155 23.22 -8.58 -11.56
CA LEU A 155 23.35 -9.58 -12.63
C LEU A 155 24.83 -9.78 -13.02
N GLU A 156 25.12 -10.85 -13.75
CA GLU A 156 26.49 -11.19 -14.19
C GLU A 156 27.12 -10.11 -15.08
N ASP A 157 26.31 -9.35 -15.80
CA ASP A 157 26.74 -8.22 -16.65
C ASP A 157 26.97 -6.91 -15.86
N GLY A 158 26.77 -6.94 -14.53
CA GLY A 158 26.91 -5.78 -13.64
C GLY A 158 25.65 -4.90 -13.54
N SER A 159 24.53 -5.28 -14.15
CA SER A 159 23.27 -4.57 -13.99
C SER A 159 22.71 -4.73 -12.57
N VAL A 160 22.24 -3.64 -11.98
CA VAL A 160 21.63 -3.58 -10.64
C VAL A 160 20.14 -3.40 -10.81
N MET A 161 19.38 -4.47 -10.54
CA MET A 161 17.94 -4.52 -10.72
C MET A 161 17.22 -4.40 -9.39
N ALA A 162 16.14 -3.61 -9.35
CA ALA A 162 15.23 -3.52 -8.21
C ALA A 162 13.84 -4.03 -8.60
N ALA A 163 13.32 -4.98 -7.82
CA ALA A 163 12.01 -5.57 -7.98
C ALA A 163 11.25 -5.57 -6.65
N ASP A 164 9.92 -5.50 -6.68
CA ASP A 164 9.11 -5.60 -5.46
C ASP A 164 9.33 -6.95 -4.77
N HIS A 165 9.60 -6.92 -3.47
CA HIS A 165 9.93 -8.11 -2.70
C HIS A 165 8.74 -9.09 -2.64
N GLU A 166 7.53 -8.62 -2.34
CA GLU A 166 6.36 -9.49 -2.23
C GLU A 166 6.01 -10.14 -3.58
N THR A 167 6.13 -9.38 -4.67
CA THR A 167 5.98 -9.92 -6.02
C THR A 167 6.99 -11.04 -6.25
N ILE A 168 8.27 -10.84 -5.98
CA ILE A 168 9.29 -11.88 -6.16
C ILE A 168 8.98 -13.13 -5.32
N GLU A 169 8.61 -12.99 -4.04
CA GLU A 169 8.29 -14.13 -3.18
C GLU A 169 7.06 -14.90 -3.66
N ARG A 170 6.02 -14.17 -4.12
CA ARG A 170 4.83 -14.76 -4.73
C ARG A 170 5.19 -15.56 -6.00
N PHE A 171 6.05 -15.02 -6.86
CA PHE A 171 6.52 -15.72 -8.06
C PHE A 171 7.45 -16.89 -7.73
N ALA A 172 8.31 -16.80 -6.72
CA ALA A 172 9.15 -17.91 -6.29
C ALA A 172 8.32 -19.11 -5.79
N THR A 173 7.20 -18.82 -5.12
CA THR A 173 6.30 -19.86 -4.58
C THR A 173 5.36 -20.43 -5.65
N THR A 174 4.97 -19.64 -6.65
CA THR A 174 3.90 -20.02 -7.62
C THR A 174 4.37 -20.10 -9.08
N GLY A 175 5.62 -19.74 -9.38
CA GLY A 175 6.16 -19.69 -10.75
C GLY A 175 5.35 -18.83 -11.72
N GLY A 176 4.54 -17.88 -11.21
CA GLY A 176 3.64 -17.06 -12.02
C GLY A 176 2.32 -17.72 -12.42
N PHE A 177 2.06 -18.95 -11.96
CA PHE A 177 0.84 -19.71 -12.27
C PHE A 177 -0.19 -19.71 -11.12
N GLY A 178 0.02 -18.92 -10.06
CA GLY A 178 -0.88 -18.87 -8.91
C GLY A 178 -1.04 -20.24 -8.24
N SER A 179 -2.29 -20.68 -8.02
CA SER A 179 -2.61 -21.98 -7.40
C SER A 179 -2.11 -23.18 -8.19
N LEU A 180 -2.05 -23.08 -9.53
CA LEU A 180 -1.53 -24.15 -10.38
C LEU A 180 -0.02 -24.33 -10.20
N GLY A 181 0.70 -23.24 -9.94
CA GLY A 181 2.13 -23.27 -9.63
C GLY A 181 2.46 -24.00 -8.35
N GLN A 182 1.64 -23.79 -7.31
CA GLN A 182 1.78 -24.53 -6.05
C GLN A 182 1.58 -26.04 -6.25
N LEU A 183 0.63 -26.44 -7.10
CA LEU A 183 0.41 -27.85 -7.46
C LEU A 183 1.59 -28.44 -8.25
N LEU A 184 2.19 -27.68 -9.16
CA LEU A 184 3.38 -28.10 -9.91
C LEU A 184 4.58 -28.29 -8.96
N GLN A 185 4.77 -27.38 -8.00
CA GLN A 185 5.82 -27.49 -6.99
C GLN A 185 5.61 -28.72 -6.08
N GLN A 186 4.36 -28.97 -5.63
CA GLN A 186 4.01 -30.18 -4.87
C GLN A 186 4.23 -31.47 -5.68
N GLY A 187 4.08 -31.40 -7.00
CA GLY A 187 4.38 -32.49 -7.93
C GLY A 187 5.87 -32.67 -8.28
N GLY A 188 6.77 -31.88 -7.68
CA GLY A 188 8.22 -31.94 -7.93
C GLY A 188 8.66 -31.37 -9.29
N ILE A 189 7.80 -30.59 -9.95
CA ILE A 189 8.12 -29.95 -11.23
C ILE A 189 8.81 -28.60 -10.94
N PRO A 190 10.04 -28.37 -11.43
CA PRO A 190 10.74 -27.11 -11.20
C PRO A 190 9.99 -25.96 -11.89
N LEU A 191 9.76 -24.89 -11.15
CA LEU A 191 9.15 -23.66 -11.66
C LEU A 191 10.18 -22.89 -12.51
N ARG A 192 9.74 -22.24 -13.59
CA ARG A 192 10.61 -21.41 -14.44
C ARG A 192 11.17 -20.22 -13.63
N SER A 193 12.36 -19.77 -14.02
CA SER A 193 12.93 -18.49 -13.55
C SER A 193 11.97 -17.35 -13.87
N VAL A 194 11.83 -16.42 -12.92
CA VAL A 194 10.93 -15.26 -13.03
C VAL A 194 11.50 -14.32 -14.09
N ASP A 195 10.74 -14.08 -15.15
CA ASP A 195 11.04 -13.05 -16.15
C ASP A 195 10.04 -11.90 -15.91
N LEU A 196 10.45 -10.95 -15.07
CA LEU A 196 9.67 -9.72 -14.86
C LEU A 196 10.12 -8.67 -15.88
N ASP A 197 9.15 -7.94 -16.42
CA ASP A 197 9.44 -6.88 -17.38
C ASP A 197 10.25 -5.76 -16.72
N VAL A 198 11.29 -5.30 -17.42
CA VAL A 198 12.09 -4.14 -17.00
C VAL A 198 11.50 -2.87 -17.61
N LEU A 199 11.09 -1.94 -16.75
CA LEU A 199 10.55 -0.65 -17.12
C LEU A 199 11.68 0.29 -17.59
N ASN A 200 11.48 0.92 -18.74
CA ASN A 200 12.39 1.89 -19.37
C ASN A 200 11.58 2.95 -20.15
N GLU A 201 12.27 3.92 -20.74
CA GLU A 201 11.62 5.03 -21.45
C GLU A 201 10.73 4.59 -22.62
N ASP A 202 11.09 3.50 -23.31
CA ASP A 202 10.41 3.02 -24.51
C ASP A 202 9.11 2.27 -24.19
N ASN A 203 9.02 1.63 -23.01
CA ASN A 203 7.86 0.83 -22.60
C ASN A 203 7.06 1.41 -21.41
N GLN A 204 7.43 2.58 -20.91
CA GLN A 204 6.86 3.15 -19.68
C GLN A 204 5.34 3.35 -19.72
N SER A 205 4.73 3.49 -20.90
CA SER A 205 3.27 3.60 -21.04
C SER A 205 2.54 2.34 -20.56
N ALA A 206 3.16 1.16 -20.62
CA ALA A 206 2.58 -0.11 -20.18
C ALA A 206 2.46 -0.22 -18.65
N TYR A 207 3.13 0.67 -17.89
CA TYR A 207 3.00 0.73 -16.44
C TYR A 207 1.55 1.02 -16.00
N TRP A 208 0.87 1.91 -16.72
CA TRP A 208 -0.43 2.43 -16.29
C TRP A 208 -1.51 1.35 -16.23
N ASP A 209 -1.47 0.35 -17.10
CA ASP A 209 -2.41 -0.77 -17.09
C ASP A 209 -2.19 -1.74 -15.91
N ARG A 210 -1.05 -1.62 -15.23
CA ARG A 210 -0.56 -2.55 -14.19
C ARG A 210 -0.14 -1.84 -12.90
N ASN A 211 -0.58 -0.60 -12.71
CA ASN A 211 -0.03 0.29 -11.68
C ASN A 211 -0.28 -0.14 -10.21
N GLU A 212 -1.09 -1.19 -9.99
CA GLU A 212 -1.31 -1.81 -8.67
C GLU A 212 -0.83 -3.27 -8.60
N ASN A 213 -0.18 -3.77 -9.66
CA ASN A 213 0.39 -5.13 -9.69
C ASN A 213 1.77 -5.20 -9.03
N PHE A 214 2.49 -4.08 -8.98
CA PHE A 214 3.84 -3.95 -8.42
C PHE A 214 4.84 -4.97 -9.02
N ASP A 215 4.76 -5.21 -10.32
CA ASP A 215 5.46 -6.29 -11.02
C ASP A 215 6.51 -5.83 -12.03
N TRP A 216 6.77 -4.52 -12.09
CA TRP A 216 7.83 -3.94 -12.91
C TRP A 216 9.19 -3.94 -12.20
N VAL A 217 10.23 -4.29 -12.94
CA VAL A 217 11.63 -4.15 -12.51
C VAL A 217 12.19 -2.84 -13.03
N ILE A 218 13.11 -2.22 -12.29
CA ILE A 218 13.87 -1.07 -12.77
C ILE A 218 15.37 -1.30 -12.63
N CYS A 219 16.13 -0.73 -13.56
CA CYS A 219 17.59 -0.78 -13.56
C CYS A 219 18.15 0.47 -12.88
N LEU A 220 18.93 0.30 -11.82
CA LEU A 220 19.49 1.38 -10.98
C LEU A 220 20.93 1.75 -11.33
N ASN A 221 21.46 1.26 -12.46
CA ASN A 221 22.78 1.65 -12.94
C ASN A 221 22.83 3.14 -13.32
N ARG A 222 24.01 3.74 -13.18
CA ARG A 222 24.26 5.11 -13.62
C ARG A 222 23.92 5.30 -15.10
N GLY A 223 23.17 6.36 -15.41
CA GLY A 223 22.74 6.68 -16.77
C GLY A 223 21.47 5.96 -17.21
N GLN A 224 20.85 5.18 -16.33
CA GLN A 224 19.53 4.62 -16.55
C GLN A 224 18.45 5.59 -16.03
N PRO A 225 17.31 5.71 -16.76
CA PRO A 225 16.31 6.74 -16.48
C PRO A 225 15.60 6.54 -15.12
N ALA A 226 15.53 5.30 -14.62
CA ALA A 226 14.98 5.02 -13.30
C ALA A 226 15.82 5.60 -12.16
N LEU A 227 17.15 5.67 -12.30
CA LEU A 227 18.01 6.28 -11.29
C LEU A 227 17.80 7.81 -11.27
N ASP A 228 17.64 8.43 -12.43
CA ASP A 228 17.34 9.87 -12.52
C ASP A 228 15.98 10.19 -11.91
N ALA A 229 14.97 9.33 -12.14
CA ALA A 229 13.66 9.45 -11.50
C ALA A 229 13.76 9.31 -9.97
N LEU A 230 14.58 8.39 -9.45
CA LEU A 230 14.84 8.22 -8.01
C LEU A 230 15.44 9.46 -7.35
N CYS A 231 16.23 10.26 -8.07
CA CYS A 231 16.74 11.52 -7.52
C CYS A 231 15.73 12.67 -7.54
N ARG A 232 14.60 12.53 -8.24
CA ARG A 232 13.54 13.56 -8.32
C ARG A 232 12.41 13.34 -7.32
N VAL A 233 12.11 12.08 -7.01
CA VAL A 233 11.14 11.65 -6.00
C VAL A 233 11.72 11.86 -4.61
#